data_AF-V3Z5R4-F1
#
_entry.id   AF-V3Z5R4-F1
#
_cell.length_a   1.000
_cell.length_b   1.000
_cell.length_c   1.000
_cell.angle_alpha   90.00
_cell.angle_beta   90.00
_cell.angle_gamma   90.00
#
_symmetry.space_group_name_H-M   'P 1'
#
loop_
_entity.id
_entity.type
_entity.pdbx_description
1 polymer ?
#
loop_
_entity_poly.entity_id
_entity_poly.type
_entity_poly.pdbx_seq_one_letter_code
_entity_poly.pdbx_strand_id
1 'polypeptide(L)' 'WSDWTGCSVTCGKGTSTRSRTCINSNFKNDCKGKSQEKQSCVEPECPGTDVININILN' A
#
# COMPACT_ATOMS: atom_id res chain seq x y z
N TRP A 1 -10.53 -5.30 11.52
CA TRP A 1 -9.45 -5.16 10.51
C TRP A 1 -8.14 -5.48 11.20
N SER A 2 -7.19 -6.08 10.49
CA SER A 2 -5.79 -6.19 10.89
C SER A 2 -5.13 -4.82 10.78
N ASP A 3 -3.92 -4.73 11.33
CA ASP A 3 -3.01 -3.65 10.98
C ASP A 3 -2.69 -3.69 9.47
N TRP A 4 -2.24 -2.54 8.97
CA TRP A 4 -1.70 -2.43 7.63
C TRP A 4 -0.38 -3.20 7.55
N THR A 5 -0.16 -3.89 6.43
CA THR A 5 1.15 -4.40 6.07
C THR A 5 2.12 -3.24 5.89
N GLY A 6 3.43 -3.53 5.95
CA GLY A 6 4.43 -2.60 5.42
C GLY A 6 4.15 -2.25 3.96
N CYS A 7 4.78 -1.17 3.50
CA CYS A 7 4.70 -0.75 2.11
C CYS A 7 5.22 -1.86 1.18
N SER A 8 4.59 -2.05 0.03
CA SER A 8 4.98 -3.08 -0.94
C SER A 8 6.38 -2.85 -1.56
N VAL A 9 6.96 -1.68 -1.32
CA VAL A 9 8.27 -1.25 -1.78
C VAL A 9 9.04 -0.73 -0.58
N THR A 10 10.37 -0.67 -0.71
CA THR A 10 11.25 -0.02 0.27
C THR A 10 11.72 1.36 -0.20
N CYS A 11 11.30 1.79 -1.40
CA CYS A 11 11.56 3.11 -1.96
C CYS A 11 10.46 3.49 -2.96
N GLY A 12 10.21 4.79 -3.13
CA GLY A 12 9.22 5.31 -4.07
C GLY A 12 7.77 5.03 -3.66
N LYS A 13 6.88 5.00 -4.66
CA LYS A 13 5.43 4.82 -4.43
C LYS A 13 5.08 3.33 -4.38
N GLY A 14 4.38 2.91 -3.33
CA GLY A 14 3.89 1.55 -3.15
C GLY A 14 2.46 1.47 -2.65
N THR A 15 2.08 0.28 -2.19
CA THR A 15 0.77 0.00 -1.60
C THR A 15 0.91 -0.72 -0.28
N SER A 16 0.10 -0.34 0.72
CA SER A 16 -0.11 -1.10 1.96
C SER A 16 -1.48 -1.78 1.91
N THR A 17 -1.59 -2.97 2.49
CA THR A 17 -2.84 -3.76 2.51
C THR A 17 -3.25 -4.11 3.93
N ARG A 18 -4.55 -4.12 4.23
CA ARG A 18 -5.09 -4.69 5.48
C ARG A 18 -6.28 -5.56 5.17
N SER A 19 -6.53 -6.53 6.04
CA SER A 19 -7.61 -7.50 5.88
C SER A 19 -8.49 -7.53 7.13
N ARG A 20 -9.76 -7.88 7.01
CA ARG A 20 -10.61 -8.19 8.16
C ARG A 20 -11.15 -9.60 8.02
N THR A 21 -11.23 -10.29 9.14
CA THR A 21 -11.95 -11.56 9.25
C THR A 21 -13.32 -11.30 9.83
N CYS A 22 -14.34 -11.94 9.25
CA CYS A 22 -15.68 -11.90 9.78
C CYS A 22 -15.76 -12.82 11.02
N ILE A 23 -15.94 -12.23 12.20
CA ILE A 23 -16.14 -13.00 13.43
C ILE A 23 -17.65 -13.05 13.69
N ASN A 24 -18.38 -13.86 12.92
CA ASN A 24 -19.76 -14.18 13.25
C ASN A 24 -20.02 -15.67 13.01
N SER A 25 -20.48 -16.35 14.06
CA SER A 25 -20.36 -17.79 14.26
C SER A 25 -21.35 -18.66 13.48
N ASN A 26 -22.30 -18.09 12.71
CA ASN A 26 -23.38 -18.89 12.13
C ASN A 26 -23.58 -18.73 10.62
N PHE A 27 -23.09 -17.66 10.00
CA PHE A 27 -23.30 -17.43 8.56
C PHE A 27 -22.05 -16.81 7.92
N LYS A 28 -21.38 -17.57 7.06
CA LYS A 28 -20.19 -17.11 6.29
C LYS A 28 -20.48 -15.90 5.38
N ASN A 29 -21.74 -15.53 5.19
CA ASN A 29 -22.20 -14.53 4.21
C ASN A 29 -22.66 -13.18 4.81
N ASP A 30 -22.53 -12.95 6.11
CA ASP A 30 -23.05 -11.73 6.75
C ASP A 30 -22.09 -10.53 6.75
N CYS A 31 -20.81 -10.73 6.44
CA CYS A 31 -19.88 -9.60 6.29
C CYS A 31 -20.07 -8.91 4.94
N LYS A 32 -20.99 -7.95 4.92
CA LYS A 32 -21.18 -7.05 3.77
C LYS A 32 -19.94 -6.19 3.54
N GLY A 33 -19.61 -5.97 2.27
CA GLY A 33 -18.47 -5.16 1.83
C GLY A 33 -17.17 -5.96 1.71
N LYS A 34 -16.07 -5.28 1.34
CA LYS A 34 -14.79 -5.91 1.06
C LYS A 34 -14.14 -6.48 2.33
N SER A 35 -13.45 -7.62 2.21
CA SER A 35 -12.64 -8.21 3.28
C SER A 35 -11.19 -7.69 3.28
N GLN A 36 -10.80 -6.97 2.24
CA GLN A 36 -9.47 -6.39 2.05
C GLN A 36 -9.58 -4.93 1.63
N GLU A 37 -8.66 -4.11 2.14
CA GLU A 37 -8.45 -2.72 1.72
C GLU A 37 -7.00 -2.50 1.30
N LYS A 38 -6.81 -1.53 0.40
CA LYS A 38 -5.51 -1.11 -0.12
C LYS A 38 -5.41 0.42 -0.03
N GLN A 39 -4.23 0.91 0.32
CA GLN A 39 -3.92 2.34 0.31
C GLN A 39 -2.52 2.58 -0.26
N SER A 40 -2.30 3.75 -0.84
CA SER A 40 -0.97 4.16 -1.30
C SER A 40 -0.05 4.46 -0.12
N CYS A 41 1.23 4.14 -0.27
CA CYS A 41 2.30 4.53 0.64
C CYS A 41 3.46 5.14 -0.17
N VAL A 42 4.24 5.99 0.49
CA VAL A 42 5.39 6.66 -0.11
C VAL A 42 6.60 6.41 0.80
N GLU A 43 7.57 5.70 0.27
CA GLU A 43 8.88 5.47 0.88
C GLU A 43 9.89 6.48 0.32
N PRO A 44 11.12 6.58 0.90
CA PRO A 44 12.18 7.42 0.36
C PRO A 44 12.41 7.16 -1.14
N GLU A 45 12.93 8.14 -1.87
CA GLU A 45 13.17 7.97 -3.31
C GLU A 45 14.09 6.78 -3.60
N CYS A 46 13.84 6.12 -4.74
CA CYS A 46 14.65 4.97 -5.12
C CYS A 46 16.05 5.41 -5.55
N PRO A 47 17.11 4.70 -5.15
CA PRO A 47 18.42 4.92 -5.71
C PRO A 47 18.37 4.79 -7.24
N GLY A 48 18.97 5.75 -7.96
CA GLY A 48 19.03 5.71 -9.43
C GLY A 48 17.82 6.28 -10.16
N THR A 49 16.83 6.85 -9.45
CA THR A 49 15.81 7.72 -10.08
C THR A 49 16.19 9.19 -10.11
N ASP A 50 17.44 9.52 -9.80
CA ASP A 50 18.04 10.81 -10.16
C ASP A 50 18.06 10.94 -11.69
N VAL A 51 16.93 11.36 -12.25
CA VAL A 51 16.95 12.18 -13.45
C VAL A 51 17.72 13.42 -13.03
N ILE A 52 19.03 13.38 -13.25
CA ILE A 52 19.87 14.57 -13.25
C ILE A 52 19.16 15.48 -14.24
N ASN A 53 18.38 16.44 -13.72
CA ASN A 53 18.00 17.62 -14.49
C ASN A 53 19.31 18.35 -14.70
N ILE A 54 20.07 17.88 -15.69
CA ILE A 54 21.09 18.68 -16.34
C ILE A 54 20.26 19.78 -17.01
N ASN A 55 19.92 20.81 -16.23
CA ASN A 55 19.81 22.15 -16.75
C ASN A 55 21.18 22.40 -17.40
N ILE A 56 21.32 22.01 -18.66
CA ILE A 56 22.33 22.57 -19.56
C ILE A 56 21.92 24.04 -19.67
N LEU A 57 22.31 24.83 -18.66
CA LEU A 57 22.28 26.28 -18.75
C LEU A 57 23.37 26.64 -19.75
N ASN A 58 22.92 26.94 -20.97
CA ASN A 58 23.62 27.55 -22.10
C ASN A 58 24.83 26.80 -22.67
#